data_AF-A0A3P6TND8-F1
#
_entry.id   AF-A0A3P6TND8-F1
#
_cell.length_a   1.000
_cell.length_b   1.000
_cell.length_c   1.000
_cell.angle_alpha   90.00
_cell.angle_beta   90.00
_cell.angle_gamma   90.00
#
_symmetry.space_group_name_H-M   'P 1'
#
loop_
_entity.id
_entity.type
_entity.pdbx_description
1 polymer ?
#
loop_
_entity_poly.entity_id
_entity_poly.type
_entity_poly.pdbx_seq_one_letter_code
_entity_poly.pdbx_strand_id
1 'polypeptide(L)'
;MLRQALSESGKKILVHAFPGDSIYGAGCRHAQVKKWCESMKANGATTMKIPATFPLTSETVVNCPNFAQGRNVLGVILMQLREMLRENKVPIVDLSSVFDSLRVGNNNVDPSMDDQVRPTN
;
A
#
# COMPACT_ATOMS: atom_id res chain seq x y z
N MET A 1 10.97 -5.33 2.01
CA MET A 1 9.94 -6.37 2.21
C MET A 1 8.62 -6.10 1.47
N LEU A 2 7.92 -4.97 1.68
CA LEU A 2 6.60 -4.71 1.05
C LEU A 2 6.61 -4.62 -0.49
N ARG A 3 7.57 -3.89 -1.08
CA ARG A 3 7.72 -3.80 -2.54
C ARG A 3 7.93 -5.18 -3.18
N GLN A 4 8.74 -6.02 -2.53
CA GLN A 4 9.01 -7.38 -2.97
C GLN A 4 7.76 -8.25 -2.87
N ALA A 5 7.07 -8.25 -1.72
CA ALA A 5 5.81 -8.99 -1.53
C ALA A 5 4.73 -8.57 -2.54
N LEU A 6 4.63 -7.27 -2.84
CA LEU A 6 3.72 -6.77 -3.85
C LEU A 6 4.10 -7.29 -5.25
N SER A 7 5.39 -7.33 -5.59
CA SER A 7 5.88 -7.87 -6.85
C SER A 7 5.62 -9.37 -6.98
N GLU A 8 5.87 -10.14 -5.91
CA GLU A 8 5.65 -11.60 -5.83
C GLU A 8 4.18 -12.01 -5.92
N SER A 9 3.26 -11.10 -5.63
CA SER A 9 1.83 -11.35 -5.85
C SER A 9 1.48 -11.58 -7.34
N GLY A 10 2.37 -11.19 -8.27
CA GLY A 10 2.29 -11.55 -9.68
C GLY A 10 1.00 -11.08 -10.35
N LYS A 11 0.25 -12.01 -10.95
CA LYS A 11 -1.06 -11.73 -11.58
C LYS A 11 -2.26 -12.03 -10.67
N LYS A 12 -2.03 -12.32 -9.38
CA LYS A 12 -3.11 -12.63 -8.45
C LYS A 12 -3.95 -11.39 -8.17
N ILE A 13 -5.24 -11.61 -7.96
CA ILE A 13 -6.16 -10.60 -7.46
C ILE A 13 -5.84 -10.37 -5.98
N LEU A 14 -5.66 -9.11 -5.58
CA LEU A 14 -5.47 -8.72 -4.18
C LEU A 14 -6.81 -8.31 -3.58
N VAL A 15 -7.23 -8.97 -2.50
CA VAL A 15 -8.51 -8.72 -1.84
C VAL A 15 -8.32 -8.48 -0.35
N HIS A 16 -8.79 -7.34 0.14
CA HIS A 16 -8.82 -6.97 1.54
C HIS A 16 -10.12 -7.44 2.18
N ALA A 17 -10.05 -8.58 2.90
CA ALA A 17 -11.21 -9.16 3.57
C ALA A 17 -11.48 -8.50 4.93
N PHE A 18 -12.03 -7.28 4.90
CA PHE A 18 -12.38 -6.52 6.10
C PHE A 18 -13.89 -6.33 6.21
N PRO A 19 -14.56 -6.96 7.19
CA PRO A 19 -15.99 -6.77 7.42
C PRO A 19 -16.31 -5.32 7.81
N GLY A 20 -17.40 -4.77 7.27
CA GLY A 20 -17.83 -3.40 7.57
C GLY A 20 -17.17 -2.31 6.70
N ASP A 21 -16.15 -2.65 5.91
CA ASP A 21 -15.57 -1.75 4.92
C ASP A 21 -15.89 -2.25 3.51
N SER A 22 -16.89 -1.64 2.89
CA SER A 22 -17.32 -1.94 1.52
C SER A 22 -16.66 -1.06 0.46
N ILE A 23 -15.79 -0.12 0.85
CA ILE A 23 -15.11 0.80 -0.07
C ILE A 23 -13.66 0.36 -0.27
N TYR A 24 -12.83 0.44 0.76
CA TYR A 24 -11.43 0.04 0.67
C TYR A 24 -11.26 -1.47 0.80
N GLY A 25 -12.18 -2.13 1.52
CA GLY A 25 -12.27 -3.58 1.67
C GLY A 25 -13.35 -4.26 0.82
N ALA A 26 -13.43 -5.58 0.97
CA ALA A 26 -14.40 -6.46 0.32
C ALA A 26 -15.74 -6.57 1.09
N GLY A 27 -15.93 -5.79 2.16
CA GLY A 27 -17.13 -5.78 3.00
C GLY A 27 -17.37 -7.04 3.82
N CYS A 28 -16.52 -8.07 3.71
CA CYS A 28 -16.76 -9.39 4.28
C CYS A 28 -15.48 -10.08 4.75
N ARG A 29 -15.64 -11.21 5.46
CA ARG A 29 -14.52 -12.04 5.96
C ARG A 29 -13.96 -12.91 4.84
N HIS A 30 -12.77 -13.44 5.09
CA HIS A 30 -12.04 -14.31 4.15
C HIS A 30 -12.88 -15.49 3.62
N ALA A 31 -13.70 -16.12 4.46
CA ALA A 31 -14.56 -17.23 4.04
C ALA A 31 -15.55 -16.85 2.92
N GLN A 32 -16.08 -15.63 2.95
CA GLN A 32 -17.01 -15.13 1.94
C GLN A 32 -16.27 -14.75 0.65
N VAL A 33 -15.08 -14.18 0.75
CA VAL A 33 -14.20 -13.92 -0.41
C VAL A 33 -13.86 -15.22 -1.12
N LYS A 34 -13.54 -16.29 -0.38
CA LYS A 34 -13.24 -17.60 -0.98
C LYS A 34 -14.43 -18.16 -1.75
N LYS A 35 -15.63 -18.13 -1.17
CA LYS A 35 -16.88 -18.52 -1.86
C LYS A 35 -17.15 -17.70 -3.12
N TRP A 36 -16.88 -16.40 -3.07
CA TRP A 36 -16.99 -15.52 -4.23
C TRP A 36 -16.00 -15.93 -5.34
N CYS A 37 -14.75 -16.22 -5.02
CA CYS A 37 -13.77 -16.73 -5.99
C CYS A 37 -14.19 -18.07 -6.60
N GLU A 38 -14.72 -18.99 -5.80
CA GLU A 38 -15.23 -20.29 -6.26
C GLU A 38 -16.42 -20.12 -7.21
N SER A 39 -17.35 -19.21 -6.88
CA SER A 39 -18.49 -18.86 -7.74
C SER A 39 -18.05 -18.23 -9.07
N MET A 40 -17.11 -17.28 -9.05
CA MET A 40 -16.53 -16.69 -10.26
C MET A 40 -15.95 -17.77 -11.18
N LYS A 41 -15.19 -18.72 -10.61
CA LYS A 41 -14.61 -19.84 -11.35
C LYS A 41 -15.67 -20.76 -11.92
N ALA A 42 -16.71 -21.10 -11.16
CA ALA A 42 -17.81 -21.93 -11.61
C ALA A 42 -18.57 -21.31 -12.79
N ASN A 43 -18.66 -19.97 -12.83
CA ASN A 43 -19.29 -19.20 -13.91
C ASN A 43 -18.34 -18.95 -15.10
N GLY A 44 -17.17 -19.59 -15.14
CA GLY A 44 -16.19 -19.43 -16.22
C GLY A 44 -15.41 -18.11 -16.19
N ALA A 45 -15.60 -17.25 -15.19
CA ALA A 45 -14.88 -16.00 -15.05
C ALA A 45 -13.47 -16.27 -14.50
N THR A 46 -12.47 -16.20 -15.38
CA THR A 46 -11.05 -16.37 -15.05
C THR A 46 -10.29 -15.03 -14.97
N THR A 47 -10.93 -13.95 -15.40
CA THR A 47 -10.33 -12.60 -15.46
C THR A 47 -11.29 -11.56 -14.90
N MET A 48 -10.72 -10.46 -14.41
CA MET A 48 -11.45 -9.32 -13.91
C MET A 48 -10.86 -8.03 -14.49
N LYS A 49 -11.74 -7.13 -14.95
CA LYS A 49 -11.34 -5.80 -15.40
C LYS A 49 -11.32 -4.86 -14.20
N ILE A 50 -10.18 -4.21 -13.98
CA ILE A 50 -10.02 -3.15 -12.98
C ILE A 50 -9.53 -1.88 -13.69
N PRO A 51 -9.79 -0.68 -13.14
CA PRO A 51 -9.17 0.54 -13.67
C PRO A 51 -7.65 0.39 -13.75
N ALA A 52 -7.05 0.77 -14.88
CA ALA A 52 -5.61 0.56 -15.13
C ALA A 52 -4.74 1.74 -14.71
N THR A 53 -5.33 2.94 -14.59
CA THR A 53 -4.59 4.18 -14.36
C THR A 53 -4.41 4.45 -12.87
N PHE A 54 -3.15 4.65 -12.47
CA PHE A 54 -2.79 5.15 -11.15
C PHE A 54 -2.47 6.66 -11.21
N PRO A 55 -2.80 7.43 -10.17
CA PRO A 55 -3.65 7.05 -9.04
C PRO A 55 -5.11 6.93 -9.49
N LEU A 56 -5.92 6.20 -8.71
CA LEU A 56 -7.38 6.29 -8.87
C LEU A 56 -7.84 7.72 -8.57
N THR A 57 -8.61 8.29 -9.49
CA THR A 57 -9.37 9.53 -9.29
C THR A 57 -10.74 9.22 -8.68
N SER A 58 -11.41 10.24 -8.13
CA SER A 58 -12.79 10.13 -7.62
C SER A 58 -13.76 9.50 -8.63
N GLU A 59 -13.55 9.75 -9.93
CA GLU A 59 -14.32 9.16 -11.02
C GLU A 59 -13.97 7.68 -11.25
N THR A 60 -12.68 7.32 -11.22
CA THR A 60 -12.30 5.91 -11.44
C THR A 60 -12.61 5.01 -10.24
N VAL A 61 -12.70 5.56 -9.03
CA VAL A 61 -13.07 4.80 -7.82
C VAL A 61 -14.48 4.22 -7.95
N VAL A 62 -15.44 4.97 -8.52
CA VAL A 62 -16.80 4.46 -8.71
C VAL A 62 -16.88 3.35 -9.76
N ASN A 63 -15.87 3.24 -10.62
CA ASN A 63 -15.74 2.19 -11.64
C ASN A 63 -15.02 0.93 -11.14
N CYS A 64 -14.51 0.91 -9.90
CA CYS A 64 -13.97 -0.30 -9.31
C CYS A 64 -15.08 -1.36 -9.18
N PRO A 65 -14.85 -2.59 -9.70
CA PRO A 65 -15.83 -3.66 -9.60
C PRO A 65 -16.01 -4.10 -8.14
N ASN A 66 -17.11 -4.81 -7.87
CA ASN A 66 -17.30 -5.44 -6.57
C ASN A 66 -16.48 -6.74 -6.48
N PHE A 67 -15.73 -6.85 -5.38
CA PHE A 67 -15.04 -8.03 -4.90
C PHE A 67 -15.84 -8.58 -3.72
N ALA A 68 -16.60 -9.65 -3.96
CA ALA A 68 -17.60 -10.15 -3.03
C ALA A 68 -18.66 -9.08 -2.67
N GLN A 69 -18.58 -8.44 -1.50
CA GLN A 69 -19.61 -7.52 -0.99
C GLN A 69 -19.19 -6.03 -1.06
N GLY A 70 -17.95 -5.74 -1.43
CA GLY A 70 -17.39 -4.38 -1.44
C GLY A 70 -16.50 -4.12 -2.64
N ARG A 71 -16.05 -2.88 -2.82
CA ARG A 71 -15.27 -2.44 -3.98
C ARG A 71 -13.79 -2.78 -3.89
N ASN A 72 -13.27 -3.03 -2.69
CA ASN A 72 -11.87 -3.40 -2.48
C ASN A 72 -10.89 -2.43 -3.16
N VAL A 73 -11.16 -1.12 -3.03
CA VAL A 73 -10.38 -0.04 -3.67
C VAL A 73 -8.90 -0.13 -3.28
N LEU A 74 -8.58 -0.49 -2.03
CA LEU A 74 -7.20 -0.67 -1.59
C LEU A 74 -6.49 -1.78 -2.37
N GLY A 75 -7.18 -2.90 -2.61
CA GLY A 75 -6.64 -3.99 -3.43
C GLY A 75 -6.36 -3.55 -4.87
N VAL A 76 -7.27 -2.75 -5.46
CA VAL A 76 -7.07 -2.17 -6.80
C VAL A 76 -5.85 -1.25 -6.83
N ILE A 77 -5.71 -0.34 -5.86
CA ILE A 77 -4.55 0.56 -5.75
C ILE A 77 -3.25 -0.24 -5.69
N LEU A 78 -3.18 -1.28 -4.87
CA LEU A 78 -2.00 -2.13 -4.77
C LEU A 78 -1.71 -2.87 -6.07
N MET A 79 -2.74 -3.37 -6.75
CA MET A 79 -2.57 -4.03 -8.06
C MET A 79 -2.06 -3.04 -9.12
N GLN A 80 -2.54 -1.80 -9.14
CA GLN A 80 -2.03 -0.77 -10.05
C GLN A 80 -0.58 -0.39 -9.73
N LEU A 81 -0.27 -0.19 -8.44
CA LEU A 81 1.10 0.10 -8.00
C LEU A 81 2.05 -1.04 -8.38
N ARG A 82 1.62 -2.29 -8.28
CA ARG A 82 2.37 -3.47 -8.74
C ARG A 82 2.70 -3.40 -10.23
N GLU A 83 1.75 -2.97 -11.07
CA GLU A 83 2.00 -2.80 -12.50
C GLU A 83 3.01 -1.68 -12.75
N MET A 84 2.87 -0.53 -12.07
CA MET A 84 3.85 0.56 -12.18
C MET A 84 5.25 0.14 -11.75
N LEU A 85 5.36 -0.68 -10.70
CA LEU A 85 6.63 -1.24 -10.24
C LEU A 85 7.27 -2.15 -11.30
N ARG A 86 6.45 -3.00 -11.94
CA ARG A 86 6.92 -3.89 -13.02
C ARG A 86 7.41 -3.12 -14.25
N GLU A 87 6.74 -2.02 -14.56
CA GLU A 87 7.09 -1.14 -15.69
C GLU A 87 8.22 -0.15 -15.36
N ASN A 88 8.84 -0.25 -14.17
CA ASN A 88 9.86 0.68 -13.69
C ASN A 88 9.41 2.16 -13.67
N LYS A 89 8.11 2.41 -13.53
CA LYS A 89 7.50 3.75 -13.48
C LYS A 89 7.53 4.39 -12.09
N VAL A 90 7.94 3.66 -11.06
CA VAL A 90 8.07 4.18 -9.69
C VAL A 90 9.55 4.39 -9.39
N PRO A 91 10.03 5.65 -9.29
CA PRO A 91 11.41 5.93 -8.98
C PRO A 91 11.79 5.34 -7.62
N ILE A 92 12.99 4.76 -7.55
CA ILE A 92 13.58 4.32 -6.29
C ILE A 92 14.35 5.51 -5.74
N VAL A 93 13.82 6.11 -4.68
CA VAL A 93 14.54 7.15 -3.93
C VAL A 93 15.33 6.43 -2.85
N ASP A 94 16.65 6.44 -3.00
CA ASP A 94 17.56 6.00 -1.93
C ASP A 94 17.70 7.14 -0.92
N LEU A 95 17.18 6.93 0.29
CA LEU A 95 17.27 7.87 1.40
C LEU A 95 18.43 7.56 2.34
N SER A 96 19.25 6.53 2.06
CA SER A 96 20.34 6.10 2.95
C SER A 96 21.29 7.24 3.27
N SER A 97 21.70 8.01 2.24
CA SER A 97 22.56 9.18 2.41
C SER A 97 21.92 10.32 3.23
N VAL A 98 20.60 10.50 3.13
CA VAL A 98 19.84 11.47 3.93
C VAL A 98 19.80 11.03 5.39
N PHE A 99 19.52 9.74 5.64
CA PHE A 99 19.53 9.17 6.98
C PHE A 99 20.93 9.24 7.63
N ASP A 100 21.98 8.93 6.88
CA ASP A 100 23.36 9.02 7.36
C ASP A 100 23.73 10.47 7.72
N SER A 101 23.34 11.43 6.88
CA SER A 101 23.59 12.86 7.13
C SER A 101 22.85 13.37 8.37
N LEU A 102 21.59 12.97 8.55
CA LEU A 102 20.79 13.33 9.74
C LEU A 102 21.36 12.68 11.02
N ARG A 103 21.86 11.45 10.92
CA ARG A 103 22.47 10.74 12.05
C ARG A 103 23.78 11.39 12.49
N VAL A 104 24.61 11.84 11.55
CA VAL A 104 25.86 12.57 11.84
C VAL A 104 25.56 13.93 12.46
N GLY A 105 24.55 14.65 11.98
CA GLY A 105 24.16 15.96 12.52
C GLY A 105 23.66 15.91 13.98
N ASN A 106 23.04 14.81 14.40
CA ASN A 106 22.48 14.67 15.76
C ASN A 106 23.52 14.31 16.83
N ASN A 107 24.73 13.90 16.44
CA ASN A 107 25.82 13.55 17.36
C ASN A 107 26.78 14.73 17.63
N ASN A 108 26.56 15.89 17.01
CA ASN A 108 27.31 17.13 17.25
C ASN A 108 26.60 18.06 18.25
N VAL A 109 25.83 17.52 19.20
CA VAL A 109 25.54 18.26 20.44
C VAL A 109 26.84 18.33 21.23
N ASP A 110 27.53 19.46 21.08
CA ASP A 110 28.72 19.80 21.86
C ASP A 110 28.35 19.75 23.36
N PRO A 111 28.94 18.84 24.17
CA PRO A 111 28.63 18.72 25.58
C PRO A 111 29.12 19.94 26.40
N SER A 112 29.81 20.90 25.78
CA SER A 112 30.50 21.97 26.48
C SER A 112 29.63 23.19 26.85
N MET A 113 28.32 23.15 26.61
CA MET A 113 27.43 24.30 26.81
C MET A 113 26.60 24.28 28.10
N ASP A 114 26.91 23.42 29.07
CA ASP A 114 26.12 23.33 30.33
C ASP A 114 26.91 23.65 31.61
N ASP A 115 28.08 24.27 31.51
CA ASP A 115 28.92 24.57 32.68
C ASP A 115 29.37 26.04 32.72
N GLN A 116 28.40 26.97 32.70
CA GLN A 116 28.64 28.32 33.21
C GLN A 116 27.32 28.97 33.63
N VAL A 117 27.08 28.96 34.95
CA VAL A 117 26.63 30.08 35.81
C VAL A 117 25.96 29.48 37.05
N ARG A 118 26.75 29.25 38.11
CA ARG A 118 26.24 29.35 39.49
C ARG A 118 26.74 30.67 40.06
N PRO A 119 25.87 31.64 40.41
CA PRO A 119 26.31 32.79 41.15
C PRO A 119 26.60 32.37 42.60
N THR A 120 27.84 32.57 43.03
CA THR A 120 28.21 32.66 44.44
C THR A 120 27.85 34.04 44.95
N ASN A 121 26.76 34.13 45.72
CA ASN A 121 26.65 34.85 47.00
C ASN A 121 25.20 34.81 47.50
#